data_AF-A0A7X6XE69-F1
#
_entry.id   AF-A0A7X6XE69-F1
#
_cell.length_a   1.000
_cell.length_b   1.000
_cell.length_c   1.000
_cell.angle_alpha   90.00
_cell.angle_beta   90.00
_cell.angle_gamma   90.00
#
_symmetry.space_group_name_H-M   'P 1'
#
loop_
_entity.id
_entity.type
_entity.pdbx_description
1 polymer ?
#
loop_
_entity_poly.entity_id
_entity_poly.type
_entity_poly.pdbx_seq_one_letter_code
_entity_poly.pdbx_strand_id
1 'polypeptide(L)' 'MTKIIDYIKTICNEEITFEYIVKKVFDNFNMRMDLYQNMVISSTIKSILTYMREVKMIDFEIKDNLMVWKAI' A
#
# COMPACT_ATOMS: atom_id res chain seq x y z
N MET A 1 -7.69 -11.66 4.75
CA MET A 1 -6.49 -11.41 3.94
C MET A 1 -6.84 -10.90 2.53
N THR A 2 -7.85 -11.44 1.85
CA THR A 2 -8.32 -10.94 0.53
C THR A 2 -8.82 -9.49 0.54
N LYS A 3 -9.65 -9.08 1.53
CA LYS A 3 -10.21 -7.71 1.57
C LYS A 3 -9.19 -6.57 1.56
N ILE A 4 -8.02 -6.74 2.20
CA ILE A 4 -6.98 -5.70 2.22
C ILE A 4 -6.24 -5.64 0.88
N ILE A 5 -6.03 -6.78 0.21
CA ILE A 5 -5.41 -6.85 -1.11
C ILE A 5 -6.31 -6.17 -2.14
N ASP A 6 -7.61 -6.46 -2.12
CA ASP A 6 -8.59 -5.84 -3.03
C ASP A 6 -8.67 -4.32 -2.81
N TYR A 7 -8.64 -3.89 -1.54
CA TYR A 7 -8.62 -2.48 -1.20
C TYR A 7 -7.32 -1.80 -1.68
N ILE A 8 -6.16 -2.40 -1.42
CA ILE A 8 -4.86 -1.88 -1.88
C ILE A 8 -4.83 -1.79 -3.41
N LYS A 9 -5.36 -2.79 -4.12
CA LYS A 9 -5.45 -2.77 -5.58
C LYS A 9 -6.31 -1.59 -6.04
N THR A 10 -7.44 -1.33 -5.37
CA THR A 10 -8.35 -0.22 -5.70
C THR A 10 -7.68 1.13 -5.54
N ILE A 11 -6.92 1.35 -4.45
CA ILE A 11 -6.22 2.63 -4.23
C ILE A 11 -5.00 2.81 -5.14
N CYS A 12 -4.42 1.73 -5.66
CA CYS A 12 -3.35 1.75 -6.66
C CYS A 12 -3.86 1.92 -8.10
N ASN A 13 -5.17 2.10 -8.35
CA ASN A 13 -5.66 2.48 -9.68
C ASN A 13 -5.11 3.86 -10.13
N GLU A 14 -4.69 4.69 -9.17
CA GLU A 14 -3.91 5.89 -9.38
C GLU A 14 -2.49 5.67 -8.84
N GLU A 15 -1.51 6.35 -9.43
CA GLU A 15 -0.12 6.31 -8.94
C GLU A 15 -0.04 6.88 -7.53
N ILE A 16 0.45 6.08 -6.59
CA ILE A 16 0.40 6.41 -5.17
C ILE A 16 1.69 5.97 -4.48
N THR A 17 2.24 6.82 -3.60
CA THR A 17 3.42 6.43 -2.82
C THR A 17 3.02 5.52 -1.66
N PHE A 18 4.01 4.80 -1.14
CA PHE A 18 3.82 3.90 0.00
C PHE A 18 3.20 4.61 1.21
N GLU A 19 3.63 5.83 1.53
CA GLU A 19 3.14 6.61 2.66
C GLU A 19 1.64 6.90 2.54
N TYR A 20 1.18 7.21 1.34
CA TYR A 20 -0.25 7.44 1.07
C TYR A 20 -1.06 6.14 1.07
N ILE A 21 -0.48 5.01 0.65
CA ILE A 21 -1.11 3.69 0.82
C ILE A 21 -1.34 3.41 2.31
N VAL A 22 -0.32 3.58 3.14
CA VAL A 22 -0.43 3.39 4.60
C VAL A 22 -1.52 4.29 5.17
N LYS A 23 -1.49 5.59 4.84
CA LYS A 23 -2.53 6.54 5.28
C LYS A 23 -3.94 6.06 4.91
N LYS A 24 -4.18 5.69 3.64
CA LYS A 24 -5.49 5.22 3.16
C LYS A 24 -5.94 3.94 3.83
N VAL A 25 -5.02 3.06 4.24
CA VAL A 25 -5.35 1.89 5.05
C VAL A 25 -5.82 2.31 6.44
N PHE A 26 -5.05 3.15 7.15
CA PHE A 26 -5.47 3.65 8.47
C PHE A 26 -6.84 4.35 8.43
N ASP A 27 -7.05 5.22 7.43
CA ASP A 27 -8.32 5.92 7.22
C ASP A 27 -9.48 4.93 7.03
N ASN A 28 -9.33 3.91 6.18
CA ASN A 28 -10.37 2.93 5.89
C ASN A 28 -10.76 2.05 7.09
N PHE A 29 -9.82 1.78 7.99
CA PHE A 29 -10.08 1.02 9.21
C PHE A 29 -10.45 1.90 10.42
N ASN A 30 -10.65 3.21 10.22
CA ASN A 30 -10.88 4.20 11.29
C ASN A 30 -9.82 4.11 12.41
N MET A 31 -8.58 3.81 12.05
CA MET A 31 -7.47 3.67 12.98
C MET A 31 -6.76 5.00 13.15
N ARG A 32 -6.51 5.41 14.39
CA ARG A 32 -5.61 6.52 14.69
C ARG A 32 -4.18 6.01 14.69
N MET A 33 -3.36 6.52 13.79
CA MET A 33 -1.95 6.15 13.71
C MET A 33 -1.21 6.54 15.00
N ASP A 34 -0.66 5.54 15.69
CA ASP A 34 0.39 5.70 16.69
C ASP A 34 1.73 5.14 16.16
N LEU A 35 2.85 5.48 16.80
CA LEU A 35 4.19 5.13 16.31
C LEU A 35 4.38 3.62 16.17
N TYR A 36 3.92 2.84 17.14
CA TYR A 36 4.10 1.39 17.16
C TYR A 36 3.24 0.72 16.08
N GLN A 37 1.97 1.11 16.00
CA GLN A 37 1.05 0.64 14.97
C GLN A 37 1.56 0.98 13.57
N ASN A 38 2.08 2.20 13.36
CA ASN A 38 2.62 2.58 12.07
C ASN A 38 3.78 1.67 11.64
N MET A 39 4.71 1.34 12.55
CA MET A 39 5.84 0.46 12.24
C MET A 39 5.38 -0.95 11.85
N VAL A 40 4.45 -1.54 12.60
CA VAL A 40 3.96 -2.91 12.38
C VAL A 40 3.05 -3.01 11.16
N ILE A 41 2.14 -2.05 10.97
CA ILE A 41 1.23 -2.05 9.82
C ILE A 41 2.01 -1.74 8.54
N SER A 42 2.98 -0.82 8.58
CA SER A 42 3.83 -0.53 7.43
C SER A 42 4.64 -1.74 6.96
N SER A 43 5.20 -2.56 7.86
CA SER A 43 5.90 -3.78 7.46
C SER A 43 4.94 -4.79 6.81
N THR A 44 3.73 -4.93 7.38
CA THR A 44 2.69 -5.80 6.82
C THR A 44 2.27 -5.35 5.42
N ILE A 45 2.02 -4.05 5.22
CA ILE A 45 1.67 -3.48 3.91
C ILE A 45 2.81 -3.67 2.91
N LYS A 46 4.08 -3.50 3.31
CA LYS A 46 5.24 -3.79 2.44
C LYS A 46 5.23 -5.24 1.95
N SER A 47 5.04 -6.20 2.86
CA SER A 47 4.95 -7.62 2.49
C SER A 47 3.79 -7.89 1.54
N ILE A 48 2.64 -7.24 1.74
CA ILE A 48 1.50 -7.35 0.82
C ILE A 48 1.83 -6.78 -0.56
N LEU A 49 2.45 -5.60 -0.65
CA LEU A 49 2.84 -4.99 -1.92
C LEU A 49 3.86 -5.85 -2.68
N THR A 50 4.84 -6.42 -1.97
CA THR A 50 5.79 -7.40 -2.54
C THR A 50 5.05 -8.59 -3.14
N TYR A 51 4.16 -9.22 -2.37
CA TYR A 51 3.35 -10.34 -2.86
C TYR A 51 2.50 -9.95 -4.08
N MET A 52 1.76 -8.84 -4.00
CA MET A 52 0.88 -8.37 -5.08
C MET A 52 1.65 -8.09 -6.37
N ARG A 53 2.90 -7.62 -6.26
CA ARG A 53 3.79 -7.45 -7.40
C ARG A 53 4.24 -8.79 -7.99
N GLU A 54 4.63 -9.74 -7.16
CA GLU A 54 5.03 -11.09 -7.62
C GLU A 54 3.91 -11.79 -8.40
N VAL A 55 2.65 -11.63 -7.98
CA VAL A 55 1.48 -12.17 -8.68
C VAL A 55 0.93 -11.25 -9.78
N LYS A 56 1.67 -10.19 -10.16
CA LYS A 56 1.35 -9.25 -11.25
C LYS A 56 -0.01 -8.55 -11.09
N MET A 57 -0.40 -8.20 -9.87
CA MET A 57 -1.59 -7.37 -9.63
C MET A 57 -1.30 -5.87 -9.65
N ILE A 58 -0.07 -5.49 -9.28
CA ILE A 58 0.44 -4.12 -9.24
C ILE A 58 1.91 -4.12 -9.67
N ASP A 59 2.44 -2.94 -10.01
CA ASP A 59 3.89 -2.72 -10.14
C ASP A 59 4.26 -1.35 -9.53
N PHE A 60 5.55 -1.00 -9.59
CA PHE A 60 6.03 0.32 -9.18
C PHE A 60 6.97 0.93 -10.22
N GLU A 61 7.04 2.25 -10.20
CA GLU A 61 8.02 3.04 -10.96
C GLU A 61 8.70 4.04 -10.02
N ILE A 62 9.92 4.45 -10.37
CA ILE A 62 10.60 5.56 -9.70
C ILE A 62 10.41 6.82 -10.55
N LYS A 63 9.71 7.82 -10.02
CA LYS A 63 9.47 9.13 -10.65
C LYS A 63 9.90 10.22 -9.70
N ASP A 64 10.76 11.14 -10.15
CA ASP A 64 11.24 12.26 -9.33
C ASP A 64 11.78 11.83 -7.95
N ASN A 65 12.54 10.73 -7.92
CA ASN A 65 13.06 10.08 -6.69
C ASN A 65 11.98 9.56 -5.72
N LEU A 66 10.73 9.41 -6.17
CA LEU A 66 9.64 8.78 -5.44
C LEU A 66 9.28 7.44 -6.06
N MET A 67 9.12 6.42 -5.22
CA MET A 67 8.54 5.15 -5.63
C MET A 67 7.02 5.27 -5.62
N VAL A 68 6.41 5.15 -6.79
CA VAL A 68 4.96 5.16 -6.98
C VAL A 68 4.48 3.76 -7.36
N TRP A 69 3.42 3.31 -6.72
CA TRP A 69 2.77 2.03 -6.98
C TRP A 69 1.55 2.25 -7.87
N LYS A 70 1.28 1.30 -8.77
CA LYS A 70 0.10 1.32 -9.64
C LYS A 70 -0.41 -0.08 -9.94
N ALA A 71 -1.71 -0.21 -10.18
CA ALA A 71 -2.32 -1.44 -10.68
C ALA A 71 -1.84 -1.74 -12.11
N ILE A 72 -1.72 -3.03 -12.43
CA ILE A 72 -1.45 -3.55 -13.78
C ILE A 72 -2.78 -3.76 -14.51
#